data_AF-A0A7Z9Y451-F1
#
_entry.id   AF-A0A7Z9Y451-F1
#
_cell.length_a   1.000
_cell.length_b   1.000
_cell.length_c   1.000
_cell.angle_alpha   90.00
_cell.angle_beta   90.00
_cell.angle_gamma   90.00
#
_symmetry.space_group_name_H-M   'P 1'
#
loop_
_entity.id
_entity.type
_entity.pdbx_description
1 polymer ?
#
loop_
_entity_poly.entity_id
_entity_poly.type
_entity_poly.pdbx_seq_one_letter_code
_entity_poly.pdbx_strand_id
1 'polypeptide(L)' 'MSITTVGDHLIHYEVLGRGKPLIFIHGWLGSWRYWWPAMQGMAAHQYRSFAFDLWGFG' A
#
# COMPACT_ATOMS: atom_id res chain seq x y z
N MET A 1 -5.53 -4.49 -8.45
CA MET A 1 -5.97 -5.21 -7.24
C MET A 1 -5.01 -6.37 -7.06
N SER A 2 -4.01 -6.20 -6.21
CA SER A 2 -2.95 -7.19 -6.01
C SER A 2 -3.13 -7.84 -4.63
N ILE A 3 -2.97 -9.17 -4.56
CA ILE A 3 -3.08 -9.94 -3.32
C ILE A 3 -1.81 -10.77 -3.16
N THR A 4 -1.30 -10.86 -1.94
CA THR A 4 -0.19 -11.74 -1.60
C THR A 4 -0.50 -12.53 -0.34
N THR A 5 0.31 -13.55 -0.07
CA THR A 5 0.17 -14.42 1.08
C THR A 5 1.30 -14.13 2.07
N VAL A 6 0.96 -13.87 3.32
CA VAL A 6 1.91 -13.71 4.43
C VAL A 6 1.57 -14.76 5.49
N GLY A 7 2.40 -15.80 5.59
CA GLY A 7 2.05 -17.02 6.34
C GLY A 7 0.84 -17.70 5.70
N ASP A 8 -0.22 -17.91 6.48
CA ASP A 8 -1.48 -18.51 5.99
C ASP A 8 -2.55 -17.46 5.65
N HIS A 9 -2.19 -16.16 5.63
CA HIS A 9 -3.14 -15.06 5.51
C HIS A 9 -3.02 -14.35 4.16
N LEU A 10 -4.16 -14.05 3.54
CA LEU A 10 -4.23 -13.21 2.36
C LEU A 10 -4.23 -11.74 2.76
N ILE A 11 -3.39 -10.95 2.09
CA ILE A 11 -3.29 -9.51 2.29
C ILE A 11 -3.43 -8.82 0.94
N HIS A 12 -4.33 -7.85 0.88
CA HIS A 12 -4.43 -6.93 -0.25
C HIS A 12 -3.34 -5.85 -0.14
N TYR A 13 -2.66 -5.59 -1.24
CA TYR A 13 -1.68 -4.53 -1.33
C TYR A 13 -1.73 -3.87 -2.70
N GLU A 14 -1.29 -2.63 -2.78
CA GLU A 14 -1.03 -1.96 -4.05
C GLU A 14 0.32 -1.27 -4.10
N VAL A 15 0.83 -1.22 -5.34
CA VAL A 15 2.12 -0.66 -5.66
C VAL A 15 1.98 0.41 -6.73
N LEU A 16 2.61 1.55 -6.53
CA LEU A 16 2.65 2.64 -7.50
C LEU A 16 4.06 3.21 -7.64
N GLY A 17 4.44 3.57 -8.87
CA GLY A 17 5.72 4.19 -9.15
C GLY A 17 6.90 3.22 -9.23
N ARG A 18 8.11 3.80 -9.29
CA ARG A 18 9.39 3.09 -9.43
C ARG A 18 10.47 3.89 -8.68
N GLY A 19 11.53 3.22 -8.25
CA GLY A 19 12.64 3.82 -7.50
C GLY A 19 12.67 3.38 -6.03
N LYS A 20 12.95 4.32 -5.11
CA LYS A 20 13.19 3.98 -3.69
C LYS A 20 11.91 3.43 -3.04
N PRO A 21 11.95 2.27 -2.36
CA PRO A 21 10.77 1.70 -1.73
C PRO A 21 10.29 2.60 -0.58
N LEU A 22 8.97 2.83 -0.53
CA LEU A 22 8.29 3.55 0.54
C LEU A 22 7.03 2.79 0.93
N ILE A 23 6.81 2.58 2.22
CA ILE A 23 5.67 1.80 2.74
C ILE A 23 4.72 2.74 3.47
N PHE A 24 3.44 2.66 3.12
CA PHE A 24 2.33 3.33 3.79
C PHE A 24 1.56 2.34 4.65
N ILE A 25 1.34 2.70 5.91
CA ILE A 25 0.59 1.90 6.88
C ILE A 25 -0.58 2.77 7.36
N HIS A 26 -1.80 2.28 7.20
CA HIS A 26 -2.99 2.98 7.69
C HIS A 26 -3.21 2.74 9.19
N GLY A 27 -4.01 3.61 9.83
CA GLY A 27 -4.45 3.44 11.22
C GLY A 27 -5.69 2.56 11.36
N TRP A 28 -6.27 2.53 12.56
CA TRP A 28 -7.51 1.79 12.83
C TRP A 28 -8.66 2.21 11.89
N LEU A 29 -9.45 1.25 11.40
CA LEU A 29 -10.55 1.43 10.44
C LEU A 29 -10.13 2.00 9.07
N GLY A 30 -8.83 1.99 8.76
CA GLY A 30 -8.30 2.48 7.50
C GLY A 30 -8.31 1.45 6.37
N SER A 31 -7.92 1.92 5.19
CA SER A 31 -7.72 1.12 3.97
C SER A 31 -6.56 1.73 3.17
N TRP A 32 -5.87 0.94 2.36
CA TRP A 32 -4.82 1.38 1.44
C TRP A 32 -5.26 2.58 0.59
N ARG A 33 -6.56 2.66 0.27
CA ARG A 33 -7.17 3.69 -0.59
C ARG A 33 -6.91 5.10 -0.09
N TYR A 34 -6.76 5.29 1.22
CA TYR A 34 -6.50 6.61 1.82
C TYR A 34 -5.16 7.18 1.37
N TRP A 35 -4.21 6.30 1.06
CA TRP A 35 -2.87 6.69 0.62
C TRP A 35 -2.77 6.97 -0.87
N TRP A 36 -3.80 6.69 -1.67
CA TRP A 36 -3.71 6.81 -3.12
C TRP A 36 -3.22 8.19 -3.62
N PRO A 37 -3.75 9.34 -3.14
CA PRO A 37 -3.22 10.65 -3.54
C PRO A 37 -1.77 10.86 -3.11
N ALA A 38 -1.39 10.39 -1.92
CA ALA A 38 -0.01 10.49 -1.43
C ALA A 38 0.95 9.62 -2.27
N MET A 39 0.55 8.38 -2.59
CA MET A 39 1.31 7.49 -3.45
C MET A 39 1.54 8.09 -4.84
N GLN A 40 0.54 8.76 -5.42
CA GLN A 40 0.66 9.47 -6.70
C GLN A 40 1.68 10.61 -6.62
N GLY A 41 1.64 11.41 -5.55
CA GLY A 41 2.65 12.45 -5.31
C GLY A 41 4.07 11.88 -5.17
N MET A 42 4.22 10.79 -4.41
CA MET A 42 5.51 10.15 -4.21
C MET A 42 6.07 9.47 -5.48
N ALA A 43 5.21 8.99 -6.37
CA ALA A 43 5.63 8.45 -7.66
C ALA A 43 6.36 9.51 -8.52
N ALA A 44 5.94 10.78 -8.45
CA ALA A 44 6.63 11.88 -9.12
C ALA A 44 8.06 12.10 -8.59
N HIS A 45 8.30 11.74 -7.33
CA HIS A 45 9.60 11.84 -6.66
C HIS A 45 10.44 10.56 -6.72
N GLN A 46 10.18 9.67 -7.69
CA GLN A 46 10.92 8.41 -7.89
C GLN A 46 10.87 7.47 -6.67
N TYR A 47 9.72 7.42 -5.99
CA TYR A 47 9.44 6.39 -5.00
C TYR A 47 8.58 5.28 -5.60
N ARG A 48 8.90 4.05 -5.20
CA ARG A 48 8.04 2.88 -5.38
C ARG A 48 7.22 2.72 -4.09
N SER A 49 6.01 3.24 -4.12
CA SER A 49 5.10 3.25 -2.98
C SER A 49 4.36 1.92 -2.86
N PHE A 50 4.30 1.39 -1.64
CA PHE A 50 3.53 0.20 -1.27
C PHE A 50 2.52 0.59 -0.20
N ALA A 51 1.26 0.21 -0.38
CA ALA A 51 0.22 0.33 0.65
C ALA A 51 -0.51 -1.00 0.76
N PHE A 52 -0.87 -1.42 1.97
CA PHE A 52 -1.58 -2.68 2.20
C PHE A 52 -2.68 -2.50 3.23
N ASP A 53 -3.68 -3.38 3.16
CA ASP A 53 -4.74 -3.45 4.16
C ASP A 53 -4.28 -4.34 5.32
N LEU A 54 -4.32 -3.80 6.52
CA LEU A 54 -4.08 -4.54 7.75
C LEU A 54 -5.18 -5.60 7.94
N TRP A 55 -4.87 -6.65 8.69
CA TRP A 55 -5.81 -7.75 8.92
C TRP A 55 -7.15 -7.27 9.49
N GLY A 56 -8.24 -7.73 8.87
CA GLY A 56 -9.60 -7.34 9.23
C GLY A 56 -10.07 -6.01 8.61
N PHE A 57 -9.25 -5.37 7.78
CA PHE A 57 -9.58 -4.13 7.06
C PHE A 57 -9.51 -4.32 5.54
N GLY A 58 -9.98 -3.31 4.80
CA GLY A 58 -10.06 -3.30 3.34
C GLY A 58 -11.16 -2.39 2.81
#